data_AF-A0A3P7K2B2-F1
#
_entry.id   AF-A0A3P7K2B2-F1
#
_cell.length_a   1.000
_cell.length_b   1.000
_cell.length_c   1.000
_cell.angle_alpha   90.00
_cell.angle_beta   90.00
_cell.angle_gamma   90.00
#
_symmetry.space_group_name_H-M   'P 1'
#
loop_
_entity.id
_entity.type
_entity.pdbx_description
1 polymer ?
#
loop_
_entity_poly.entity_id
_entity_poly.type
_entity_poly.pdbx_seq_one_letter_code
_entity_poly.pdbx_strand_id
1 'polypeptide(L)'
;MLHLDSKMDRFKEEMKHKLIDTSASFEEQSKLIKYLKILEPDSDPTWECITAYHCWLEDILWKLQEEHFKKVDLLVSMRIFCMLLLVETNERQLFVSSLVSILMNKLQSFWKLSNTYTTNDERWTQRQDDINQMLINTINVSSWLILNALVPKALPDDVIKRYEAQFVKWPEMSPQVNRTVLTQSLKALRSFISSLLEAQFTNTHVQPLIELCMTVRLKVVSDVIDKGVENICALGSKENWKQDFSSSVAAKTTLPDFYENEVFDCLSGVRDALATNGYPGEACLFSRERFRTTLVDIFVHLVTSIRHCFDRYLTTKKLLISICNLEFILENALKSINKRMFDCGVKYADEKAKAKLSQYRQTLVRCYIMIKSSAFLTLIESANYEYIPDDDVSDYAKEMMMCCVLQQAELELCSPQLTSECLQATVQNAFVNLLDQLEAREPASEREASQRVIDICALEQALGGFTNLETRSVVYKSFFASQEKLQRCLNNMRASMRMAMESLEGGAEDDLNTSSI
;
A
#
# COMPACT_ATOMS: atom_id res chain seq x y z
N MET A 1 -36.44 16.74 -71.19
CA MET A 1 -36.12 17.28 -69.85
C MET A 1 -36.26 16.20 -68.79
N LEU A 2 -37.46 15.66 -68.51
CA LEU A 2 -37.69 14.62 -67.49
C LEU A 2 -36.70 13.42 -67.46
N HIS A 3 -36.27 12.90 -68.62
CA HIS A 3 -35.31 11.79 -68.70
C HIS A 3 -33.86 12.19 -68.40
N LEU A 4 -33.51 13.45 -68.66
CA LEU A 4 -32.19 14.00 -68.36
C LEU A 4 -32.08 14.31 -66.86
N ASP A 5 -33.16 14.86 -66.28
CA ASP A 5 -33.25 15.16 -64.85
C ASP A 5 -33.16 13.87 -64.02
N SER A 6 -33.92 12.83 -64.37
CA SER A 6 -33.83 11.52 -63.70
C SER A 6 -32.45 10.85 -63.80
N LYS A 7 -31.73 11.03 -64.92
CA LYS A 7 -30.34 10.54 -65.04
C LYS A 7 -29.36 11.35 -64.20
N MET A 8 -29.56 12.66 -64.11
CA MET A 8 -28.75 13.55 -63.27
C MET A 8 -28.95 13.21 -61.79
N ASP A 9 -30.18 12.96 -61.36
CA ASP A 9 -30.49 12.58 -59.97
C ASP A 9 -29.84 11.25 -59.59
N ARG A 10 -29.91 10.25 -60.49
CA ARG A 10 -29.22 8.96 -60.26
C ARG A 10 -27.70 9.13 -60.18
N PHE A 11 -27.11 9.98 -61.02
CA PHE A 11 -25.67 10.25 -61.00
C PHE A 11 -25.24 10.94 -59.70
N LYS A 12 -26.03 11.91 -59.21
CA LYS A 12 -25.81 12.57 -57.91
C LYS A 12 -25.87 11.56 -56.76
N GLU A 13 -26.84 10.66 -56.77
CA GLU A 13 -26.98 9.62 -55.74
C GLU A 13 -25.80 8.63 -55.75
N GLU A 14 -25.34 8.21 -56.94
CA GLU A 14 -24.14 7.37 -57.07
C GLU A 14 -22.88 8.08 -56.54
N MET A 15 -22.76 9.39 -56.74
CA MET A 15 -21.65 10.18 -56.22
C MET A 15 -21.72 10.34 -54.70
N LYS A 16 -22.91 10.53 -54.12
CA LYS A 16 -23.12 10.55 -52.66
C LYS A 16 -22.76 9.21 -52.05
N HIS A 17 -23.23 8.10 -52.62
CA HIS A 17 -22.86 6.75 -52.17
C HIS A 17 -21.35 6.51 -52.21
N LYS A 18 -20.67 6.97 -53.26
CA LYS A 18 -19.20 6.88 -53.33
C LYS A 18 -18.49 7.81 -52.36
N LEU A 19 -19.09 8.93 -51.99
CA LEU A 19 -18.50 9.87 -51.04
C LEU A 19 -18.51 9.30 -49.62
N ILE A 20 -19.61 8.65 -49.23
CA ILE A 20 -19.73 7.98 -47.93
C ILE A 20 -19.03 6.61 -47.89
N ASP A 21 -18.50 6.13 -49.03
CA ASP A 21 -17.68 4.92 -49.07
C ASP A 21 -16.35 5.16 -48.36
N THR A 22 -16.22 4.54 -47.19
CA THR A 22 -15.06 4.66 -46.30
C THR A 22 -13.77 4.03 -46.86
N SER A 23 -13.85 3.34 -48.01
CA SER A 23 -12.67 2.86 -48.75
C SER A 23 -12.04 3.92 -49.66
N ALA A 24 -12.75 5.02 -49.94
CA ALA A 24 -12.25 6.12 -50.75
C ALA A 24 -11.12 6.87 -50.06
N SER A 25 -10.10 7.25 -50.82
CA SER A 25 -9.00 8.10 -50.35
C SER A 25 -9.48 9.52 -50.02
N PHE A 26 -8.71 10.25 -49.20
CA PHE A 26 -8.99 11.66 -48.90
C PHE A 26 -9.05 12.50 -50.19
N GLU A 27 -8.18 12.22 -51.16
CA GLU A 27 -8.15 12.89 -52.46
C GLU A 27 -9.42 12.62 -53.28
N GLU A 28 -9.94 11.40 -53.26
CA GLU A 28 -11.19 11.04 -53.92
C GLU A 28 -12.39 11.68 -53.23
N GLN A 29 -12.48 11.59 -51.91
CA GLN A 29 -13.52 12.25 -51.12
C GLN A 29 -13.51 13.76 -51.35
N SER A 30 -12.32 14.39 -51.36
CA SER A 30 -12.17 15.82 -51.66
C SER A 30 -12.64 16.20 -53.06
N LYS A 31 -12.41 15.35 -54.08
CA LYS A 31 -12.92 15.57 -55.45
C LYS A 31 -14.43 15.44 -55.52
N LEU A 32 -14.98 14.39 -54.91
CA LEU A 32 -16.42 14.14 -54.87
C LEU A 32 -17.17 15.27 -54.16
N ILE A 33 -16.65 15.77 -53.04
CA ILE A 33 -17.17 16.94 -52.33
C ILE A 33 -17.23 18.16 -53.27
N LYS A 34 -16.15 18.46 -53.99
CA LYS A 34 -16.10 19.60 -54.93
C LYS A 34 -17.15 19.47 -56.03
N TYR A 35 -17.31 18.28 -56.60
CA TYR A 35 -18.30 18.05 -57.66
C TYR A 35 -19.73 18.13 -57.14
N LEU A 36 -20.03 17.55 -55.98
CA LEU A 36 -21.36 17.60 -55.38
C LEU A 36 -21.74 19.03 -54.96
N LYS A 37 -20.80 19.84 -54.47
CA LYS A 37 -21.05 21.28 -54.20
C LYS A 37 -21.46 22.08 -55.45
N ILE A 38 -20.99 21.68 -56.64
CA ILE A 38 -21.36 22.31 -57.92
C ILE A 38 -22.72 21.79 -58.40
N LEU A 39 -22.96 20.48 -58.29
CA LEU A 39 -24.16 19.81 -58.81
C LEU A 39 -25.39 20.01 -57.91
N GLU A 40 -25.18 20.23 -56.62
CA GLU A 40 -26.21 20.44 -55.59
C GLU A 40 -25.77 21.52 -54.59
N PRO A 41 -25.89 22.82 -54.95
CA PRO A 41 -25.43 23.92 -54.10
C PRO A 41 -26.07 23.98 -52.71
N ASP A 42 -27.30 23.49 -52.58
CA ASP A 42 -28.05 23.48 -51.31
C ASP A 42 -27.68 22.29 -50.39
N SER A 43 -26.89 21.33 -50.89
CA SER A 43 -26.46 20.15 -50.13
C SER A 43 -25.20 20.43 -49.29
N ASP A 44 -24.95 19.58 -48.30
CA ASP A 44 -23.76 19.65 -47.45
C ASP A 44 -22.92 18.36 -47.55
N PRO A 45 -22.29 18.09 -48.71
CA PRO A 45 -21.59 16.83 -48.95
C PRO A 45 -20.38 16.67 -48.02
N THR A 46 -19.78 17.78 -47.57
CA THR A 46 -18.70 17.74 -46.57
C THR A 46 -19.24 17.19 -45.25
N TRP A 47 -20.38 17.69 -44.77
CA TRP A 47 -21.02 17.17 -43.55
C TRP A 47 -21.41 15.70 -43.65
N GLU A 48 -22.04 15.32 -44.77
CA GLU A 48 -22.48 13.95 -45.01
C GLU A 48 -21.29 12.98 -44.95
N CYS A 49 -20.17 13.35 -45.57
CA CYS A 49 -18.94 12.56 -45.54
C CYS A 49 -18.36 12.42 -44.13
N ILE A 50 -18.24 13.52 -43.39
CA ILE A 50 -17.70 13.53 -42.01
C ILE A 50 -18.58 12.70 -41.08
N THR A 51 -19.90 12.87 -41.16
CA THR A 51 -20.86 12.14 -40.32
C THR A 51 -20.81 10.64 -40.61
N ALA A 52 -20.81 10.27 -41.90
CA ALA A 52 -20.68 8.86 -42.30
C ALA A 52 -19.35 8.25 -41.82
N TYR A 53 -18.24 8.99 -41.93
CA TYR A 53 -16.93 8.56 -41.46
C TYR A 53 -16.92 8.33 -39.94
N HIS A 54 -17.52 9.24 -39.16
CA HIS A 54 -17.63 9.12 -37.71
C HIS A 54 -18.41 7.86 -37.31
N CYS A 55 -19.60 7.64 -37.87
CA CYS A 55 -20.41 6.45 -37.59
C CYS A 55 -19.66 5.15 -37.96
N TRP A 56 -19.01 5.14 -39.12
CA TRP A 56 -18.19 3.99 -39.54
C TRP A 56 -17.01 3.75 -38.58
N LEU A 57 -16.33 4.82 -38.15
CA LEU A 57 -15.22 4.72 -37.22
C LEU A 57 -15.66 4.13 -35.88
N GLU A 58 -16.80 4.55 -35.34
CA GLU A 58 -17.37 3.92 -34.14
C GLU A 58 -17.70 2.44 -34.36
N ASP A 59 -18.35 2.09 -35.48
CA ASP A 59 -18.70 0.70 -35.81
C ASP A 59 -17.48 -0.23 -35.88
N ILE A 60 -16.37 0.22 -36.46
CA ILE A 60 -15.16 -0.62 -36.53
C ILE A 60 -14.50 -0.80 -35.17
N LEU A 61 -14.62 0.17 -34.26
CA LEU A 61 -14.06 0.06 -32.90
C LEU A 61 -14.80 -1.01 -32.09
N TRP A 62 -16.13 -1.06 -32.20
CA TRP A 62 -16.95 -2.12 -31.59
C TRP A 62 -16.63 -3.49 -32.21
N LYS A 63 -16.58 -3.59 -33.54
CA LYS A 63 -16.23 -4.85 -34.23
C LYS A 63 -14.85 -5.36 -33.85
N LEU A 64 -13.86 -4.46 -33.70
CA LEU A 64 -12.51 -4.82 -33.29
C LEU A 64 -12.49 -5.53 -31.93
N GLN A 65 -13.28 -5.06 -30.96
CA GLN A 65 -13.40 -5.70 -29.66
C GLN A 65 -13.94 -7.13 -29.80
N GLU A 66 -15.01 -7.32 -30.57
CA GLU A 66 -15.58 -8.65 -30.81
C GLU A 66 -14.60 -9.59 -31.50
N GLU A 67 -13.84 -9.11 -32.48
CA GLU A 67 -12.86 -9.90 -33.22
C GLU A 67 -11.75 -10.43 -32.32
N HIS A 68 -11.17 -9.57 -31.48
CA HIS A 68 -10.15 -10.00 -30.52
C HIS A 68 -10.74 -10.89 -29.42
N PHE A 69 -11.97 -10.60 -28.96
CA PHE A 69 -12.65 -11.45 -27.99
C PHE A 69 -12.91 -12.86 -28.51
N LYS A 70 -13.36 -13.01 -29.76
CA LYS A 70 -13.58 -14.33 -30.41
C LYS A 70 -12.30 -15.17 -30.45
N LYS A 71 -11.14 -14.55 -30.68
CA LYS A 71 -9.84 -15.24 -30.63
C LYS A 71 -9.57 -15.77 -29.22
N VAL A 72 -9.78 -14.93 -28.20
CA VAL A 72 -9.62 -15.33 -26.80
C VAL A 72 -10.58 -16.46 -26.42
N ASP A 73 -11.85 -16.35 -26.78
CA ASP A 73 -12.89 -17.33 -26.45
C ASP A 73 -12.62 -18.70 -27.09
N LEU A 74 -12.15 -18.69 -28.35
CA LEU A 74 -11.69 -19.90 -29.04
C LEU A 74 -10.51 -20.56 -28.31
N LEU A 75 -9.51 -19.77 -27.90
CA LEU A 75 -8.32 -20.28 -27.20
C LEU A 75 -8.67 -20.85 -25.81
N VAL A 76 -9.59 -20.22 -25.09
CA VAL A 76 -10.08 -20.70 -23.79
C VAL A 76 -10.84 -22.03 -23.94
N SER A 77 -11.60 -22.18 -25.03
CA SER A 77 -12.38 -23.38 -25.32
C SER A 77 -11.51 -24.60 -25.67
N MET A 78 -10.33 -24.42 -26.28
CA MET A 78 -9.44 -25.51 -26.71
C MET A 78 -8.49 -26.06 -25.62
N ARG A 79 -8.89 -26.01 -24.34
CA ARG A 79 -8.12 -26.37 -23.12
C ARG A 79 -6.91 -27.32 -23.33
N ILE A 80 -5.71 -26.81 -22.99
CA ILE A 80 -4.50 -27.47 -22.41
C ILE A 80 -3.18 -27.02 -23.09
N PHE A 81 -3.09 -26.88 -24.41
CA PHE A 81 -1.86 -26.37 -25.07
C PHE A 81 -1.78 -24.83 -25.10
N CYS A 82 -2.92 -24.14 -25.02
CA CYS A 82 -3.03 -22.70 -25.23
C CYS A 82 -2.75 -21.81 -24.01
N MET A 83 -2.64 -22.35 -22.78
CA MET A 83 -2.33 -21.52 -21.61
C MET A 83 -0.90 -20.93 -21.70
N LEU A 84 0.02 -21.64 -22.36
CA LEU A 84 1.39 -21.17 -22.63
C LEU A 84 1.39 -20.07 -23.72
N LEU A 85 0.60 -20.26 -24.79
CA LEU A 85 0.43 -19.30 -25.89
C LEU A 85 -0.30 -18.00 -25.48
N LEU A 86 -1.29 -18.09 -24.58
CA LEU A 86 -2.00 -16.93 -24.00
C LEU A 86 -1.06 -15.98 -23.23
N VAL A 87 0.08 -16.50 -22.75
CA VAL A 87 1.15 -15.72 -22.12
C VAL A 87 2.05 -15.06 -23.18
N GLU A 88 2.31 -15.72 -24.32
CA GLU A 88 3.21 -15.22 -25.36
C GLU A 88 2.63 -14.09 -26.24
N THR A 89 1.33 -14.11 -26.57
CA THR A 89 0.72 -13.12 -27.49
C THR A 89 -0.54 -12.46 -26.94
N ASN A 90 -0.57 -12.14 -25.64
CA ASN A 90 -1.74 -11.63 -24.92
C ASN A 90 -2.72 -10.80 -25.78
N GLU A 91 -3.85 -11.39 -26.15
CA GLU A 91 -4.80 -10.80 -27.10
C GLU A 91 -5.44 -9.49 -26.59
N ARG A 92 -5.53 -9.27 -25.27
CA ARG A 92 -6.00 -7.98 -24.75
C ARG A 92 -5.01 -6.86 -25.03
N GLN A 93 -3.72 -7.14 -24.91
CA GLN A 93 -2.67 -6.19 -25.26
C GLN A 93 -2.68 -5.90 -26.77
N LEU A 94 -2.85 -6.94 -27.60
CA LEU A 94 -2.97 -6.80 -29.05
C LEU A 94 -4.21 -5.96 -29.42
N PHE A 95 -5.34 -6.21 -28.77
CA PHE A 95 -6.55 -5.39 -28.92
C PHE A 95 -6.27 -3.91 -28.64
N VAL A 96 -5.66 -3.58 -27.49
CA VAL A 96 -5.32 -2.19 -27.16
C VAL A 96 -4.39 -1.58 -28.20
N SER A 97 -3.37 -2.32 -28.64
CA SER A 97 -2.39 -1.85 -29.63
C SER A 97 -3.05 -1.61 -31.00
N SER A 98 -3.91 -2.52 -31.45
CA SER A 98 -4.67 -2.39 -32.70
C SER A 98 -5.65 -1.22 -32.64
N LEU A 99 -6.35 -1.04 -31.50
CA LEU A 99 -7.30 0.06 -31.31
C LEU A 99 -6.57 1.40 -31.38
N VAL A 100 -5.46 1.54 -30.66
CA VAL A 100 -4.61 2.74 -30.70
C VAL A 100 -4.09 3.00 -32.12
N SER A 101 -3.66 1.97 -32.85
CA SER A 101 -3.18 2.11 -34.23
C SER A 101 -4.28 2.57 -35.20
N ILE A 102 -5.49 2.02 -35.08
CA ILE A 102 -6.65 2.43 -35.88
C ILE A 102 -6.96 3.90 -35.61
N LEU A 103 -7.08 4.30 -34.35
CA LEU A 103 -7.36 5.69 -34.01
C LEU A 103 -6.29 6.65 -34.49
N MET A 104 -5.02 6.31 -34.30
CA MET A 104 -3.90 7.16 -34.71
C MET A 104 -3.94 7.49 -36.21
N ASN A 105 -4.32 6.51 -37.04
CA ASN A 105 -4.45 6.72 -38.47
C ASN A 105 -5.78 7.41 -38.84
N LYS A 106 -6.90 6.92 -38.32
CA LYS A 106 -8.24 7.33 -38.77
C LYS A 106 -8.69 8.67 -38.19
N LEU A 107 -8.28 9.03 -36.97
CA LEU A 107 -8.55 10.36 -36.43
C LEU A 107 -7.80 11.45 -37.21
N GLN A 108 -6.59 11.18 -37.69
CA GLN A 108 -5.88 12.13 -38.55
C GLN A 108 -6.57 12.34 -39.89
N SER A 109 -7.07 11.26 -40.51
CA SER A 109 -7.88 11.36 -41.73
C SER A 109 -9.15 12.17 -41.50
N PHE A 110 -9.86 11.89 -40.40
CA PHE A 110 -11.05 12.65 -40.00
C PHE A 110 -10.72 14.13 -39.78
N TRP A 111 -9.62 14.44 -39.08
CA TRP A 111 -9.19 15.82 -38.82
C TRP A 111 -8.80 16.58 -40.09
N LYS A 112 -8.17 15.92 -41.05
CA LYS A 112 -7.89 16.52 -42.37
C LYS A 112 -9.19 16.84 -43.12
N LEU A 113 -10.18 15.94 -43.04
CA LEU A 113 -11.48 16.14 -43.65
C LEU A 113 -12.28 17.26 -42.97
N SER A 114 -12.25 17.34 -41.64
CA SER A 114 -12.94 18.41 -40.91
C SER A 114 -12.41 19.80 -41.26
N ASN A 115 -11.11 19.93 -41.48
CA ASN A 115 -10.48 21.19 -41.89
C ASN A 115 -10.84 21.65 -43.32
N THR A 116 -11.63 20.88 -44.06
CA THR A 116 -12.22 21.36 -45.33
C THR A 116 -13.36 22.37 -45.11
N TYR A 117 -13.92 22.44 -43.90
CA TYR A 117 -14.76 23.55 -43.47
C TYR A 117 -13.90 24.79 -43.19
N THR A 118 -14.15 25.84 -43.97
CA THR A 118 -13.43 27.12 -43.85
C THR A 118 -14.30 28.16 -43.16
N THR A 119 -13.67 29.18 -42.59
CA THR A 119 -14.32 30.30 -41.89
C THR A 119 -15.28 31.11 -42.77
N ASN A 120 -15.31 30.84 -44.08
CA ASN A 120 -16.19 31.50 -45.03
C ASN A 120 -17.58 30.84 -45.11
N ASP A 121 -17.79 29.68 -44.47
CA ASP A 121 -19.10 29.04 -44.36
C ASP A 121 -19.84 29.61 -43.14
N GLU A 122 -21.08 30.10 -43.32
CA GLU A 122 -21.88 30.65 -42.23
C GLU A 122 -22.16 29.62 -41.11
N ARG A 123 -22.14 28.32 -41.45
CA ARG A 123 -22.34 27.21 -40.50
C ARG A 123 -21.05 26.80 -39.80
N TRP A 124 -19.90 27.39 -40.16
CA TRP A 124 -18.58 26.94 -39.72
C TRP A 124 -18.47 26.80 -38.20
N THR A 125 -18.92 27.79 -37.42
CA THR A 125 -18.82 27.75 -35.96
C THR A 125 -19.58 26.57 -35.37
N GLN A 126 -20.85 26.38 -35.74
CA GLN A 126 -21.66 25.25 -35.26
C GLN A 126 -21.05 23.90 -35.70
N ARG A 127 -20.64 23.80 -36.97
CA ARG A 127 -20.03 22.57 -37.51
C ARG A 127 -18.74 22.23 -36.80
N GLN A 128 -17.93 23.22 -36.46
CA GLN A 128 -16.68 23.01 -35.75
C GLN A 128 -16.92 22.47 -34.34
N ASP A 129 -17.93 22.98 -33.64
CA ASP A 129 -18.33 22.45 -32.33
C ASP A 129 -18.84 21.00 -32.45
N ASP A 130 -19.69 20.70 -33.43
CA ASP A 130 -20.18 19.34 -33.66
C ASP A 130 -19.05 18.36 -34.00
N ILE A 131 -18.09 18.78 -34.84
CA ILE A 131 -16.90 18.00 -35.22
C ILE A 131 -16.03 17.71 -33.99
N ASN A 132 -15.80 18.72 -33.15
CA ASN A 132 -15.05 18.55 -31.91
C ASN A 132 -15.77 17.55 -30.99
N GLN A 133 -17.10 17.61 -30.92
CA GLN A 133 -17.89 16.66 -30.14
C GLN A 133 -17.83 15.23 -30.72
N MET A 134 -17.88 15.05 -32.05
CA MET A 134 -17.72 13.74 -32.70
C MET A 134 -16.35 13.12 -32.40
N LEU A 135 -15.27 13.92 -32.40
CA LEU A 135 -13.93 13.48 -32.01
C LEU A 135 -13.90 13.02 -30.56
N ILE A 136 -14.42 13.84 -29.65
CA ILE A 136 -14.48 13.52 -28.22
C ILE A 136 -15.27 12.23 -28.01
N ASN A 137 -16.43 12.07 -28.66
CA ASN A 137 -17.25 10.86 -28.56
C ASN A 137 -16.52 9.61 -29.03
N THR A 138 -15.87 9.68 -30.20
CA THR A 138 -15.10 8.56 -30.77
C THR A 138 -13.96 8.14 -29.82
N ILE A 139 -13.22 9.12 -29.31
CA ILE A 139 -12.14 8.91 -28.36
C ILE A 139 -12.69 8.34 -27.04
N ASN A 140 -13.85 8.81 -26.57
CA ASN A 140 -14.46 8.36 -25.34
C ASN A 140 -14.96 6.91 -25.43
N VAL A 141 -15.62 6.53 -26.52
CA VAL A 141 -16.00 5.13 -26.81
C VAL A 141 -14.77 4.23 -26.79
N SER A 142 -13.71 4.66 -27.47
CA SER A 142 -12.43 3.95 -27.48
C SER A 142 -11.83 3.82 -26.08
N SER A 143 -11.90 4.88 -25.27
CA SER A 143 -11.43 4.87 -23.89
C SER A 143 -12.20 3.85 -23.06
N TRP A 144 -13.52 3.77 -23.21
CA TRP A 144 -14.35 2.78 -22.51
C TRP A 144 -14.05 1.34 -22.96
N LEU A 145 -13.85 1.12 -24.25
CA LEU A 145 -13.46 -0.19 -24.79
C LEU A 145 -12.12 -0.68 -24.19
N ILE A 146 -11.11 0.19 -24.15
CA ILE A 146 -9.83 -0.10 -23.51
C ILE A 146 -10.01 -0.30 -22.00
N LEU A 147 -10.83 0.52 -21.34
CA LEU A 147 -11.09 0.41 -19.91
C LEU A 147 -11.77 -0.92 -19.57
N ASN A 148 -12.73 -1.37 -20.38
CA ASN A 148 -13.37 -2.68 -20.23
C ASN A 148 -12.35 -3.83 -20.31
N ALA A 149 -11.35 -3.71 -21.20
CA ALA A 149 -10.32 -4.73 -21.37
C ALA A 149 -9.29 -4.75 -20.24
N LEU A 150 -8.93 -3.58 -19.70
CA LEU A 150 -7.83 -3.44 -18.75
C LEU A 150 -8.29 -3.35 -17.29
N VAL A 151 -9.32 -2.54 -17.02
CA VAL A 151 -9.81 -2.23 -15.67
C VAL A 151 -11.34 -2.15 -15.68
N PRO A 152 -12.07 -3.25 -15.96
CA PRO A 152 -13.52 -3.21 -16.18
C PRO A 152 -14.31 -2.63 -15.01
N LYS A 153 -13.83 -2.79 -13.77
CA LYS A 153 -14.44 -2.23 -12.57
C LYS A 153 -14.38 -0.70 -12.47
N ALA A 154 -13.59 -0.05 -13.32
CA ALA A 154 -13.48 1.42 -13.35
C ALA A 154 -14.39 2.07 -14.41
N LEU A 155 -15.15 1.28 -15.18
CA LEU A 155 -16.16 1.82 -16.08
C LEU A 155 -17.26 2.56 -15.30
N PRO A 156 -17.73 3.72 -15.80
CA PRO A 156 -18.87 4.40 -15.19
C PRO A 156 -20.16 3.58 -15.26
N ASP A 157 -20.98 3.60 -14.20
CA ASP A 157 -22.22 2.81 -14.10
C ASP A 157 -23.24 3.15 -15.20
N ASP A 158 -23.32 4.41 -15.60
CA ASP A 158 -24.18 4.89 -16.69
C ASP A 158 -23.72 4.35 -18.06
N VAL A 159 -22.41 4.27 -18.27
CA VAL A 159 -21.82 3.67 -19.48
C VAL A 159 -22.10 2.18 -19.53
N ILE A 160 -21.93 1.47 -18.41
CA ILE A 160 -22.27 0.04 -18.31
C ILE A 160 -23.73 -0.17 -18.68
N LYS A 161 -24.67 0.57 -18.06
CA LYS A 161 -26.11 0.45 -18.34
C LYS A 161 -26.46 0.72 -19.80
N ARG A 162 -25.80 1.69 -20.43
CA ARG A 162 -26.09 2.10 -21.81
C ARG A 162 -25.57 1.11 -22.84
N TYR A 163 -24.41 0.51 -22.60
CA TYR A 163 -23.68 -0.29 -23.58
C TYR A 163 -23.50 -1.76 -23.16
N GLU A 164 -24.23 -2.23 -22.14
CA GLU A 164 -24.08 -3.58 -21.56
C GLU A 164 -24.11 -4.69 -22.62
N ALA A 165 -25.03 -4.59 -23.58
CA ALA A 165 -25.19 -5.58 -24.65
C ALA A 165 -24.06 -5.57 -25.69
N GLN A 166 -23.29 -4.49 -25.78
CA GLN A 166 -22.20 -4.32 -26.75
C GLN A 166 -20.84 -4.69 -26.17
N PHE A 167 -20.63 -4.46 -24.86
CA PHE A 167 -19.35 -4.81 -24.23
C PHE A 167 -19.15 -6.32 -24.14
N VAL A 168 -18.00 -6.79 -24.63
CA VAL A 168 -17.58 -8.18 -24.39
C VAL A 168 -17.16 -8.38 -22.92
N LYS A 169 -17.33 -9.60 -22.41
CA LYS A 169 -16.90 -9.99 -21.06
C LYS A 169 -15.56 -10.70 -21.12
N TRP A 170 -14.47 -9.93 -20.99
CA TRP A 170 -13.12 -10.49 -21.06
C TRP A 170 -12.84 -11.51 -19.93
N PRO A 171 -12.22 -12.68 -20.21
CA PRO A 171 -12.01 -13.75 -19.23
C PRO A 171 -10.88 -13.43 -18.25
N GLU A 172 -10.97 -13.83 -16.99
CA GLU A 172 -9.97 -13.52 -15.96
C GLU A 172 -8.53 -13.88 -16.36
N MET A 173 -7.59 -13.05 -15.91
CA MET A 173 -6.17 -13.19 -16.18
C MET A 173 -5.39 -13.41 -14.90
N SER A 174 -4.27 -14.13 -14.97
CA SER A 174 -3.37 -14.22 -13.83
C SER A 174 -2.81 -12.83 -13.48
N PRO A 175 -2.55 -12.54 -12.19
CA PRO A 175 -2.05 -11.23 -11.76
C PRO A 175 -0.73 -10.82 -12.43
N GLN A 176 0.15 -11.79 -12.69
CA GLN A 176 1.43 -11.56 -13.37
C GLN A 176 1.24 -11.08 -14.80
N VAL A 177 0.40 -11.77 -15.58
CA VAL A 177 0.14 -11.40 -16.97
C VAL A 177 -0.62 -10.06 -17.02
N ASN A 178 -1.56 -9.83 -16.09
CA ASN A 178 -2.30 -8.57 -16.00
C ASN A 178 -1.36 -7.36 -15.81
N ARG A 179 -0.37 -7.46 -14.91
CA ARG A 179 0.62 -6.38 -14.70
C ARG A 179 1.42 -6.07 -15.95
N THR A 180 1.86 -7.11 -16.69
CA THR A 180 2.59 -6.93 -17.95
C THR A 180 1.73 -6.20 -18.99
N VAL A 181 0.49 -6.63 -19.18
CA VAL A 181 -0.44 -5.99 -20.13
C VAL A 181 -0.74 -4.55 -19.75
N LEU A 182 -1.00 -4.26 -18.48
CA LEU A 182 -1.25 -2.90 -18.00
C LEU A 182 -0.04 -1.99 -18.27
N THR A 183 1.17 -2.47 -18.00
CA THR A 183 2.41 -1.70 -18.18
C THR A 183 2.68 -1.41 -19.66
N GLN A 184 2.49 -2.39 -20.54
CA GLN A 184 2.66 -2.20 -21.99
C GLN A 184 1.56 -1.29 -22.56
N SER A 185 0.32 -1.48 -22.13
CA SER A 185 -0.81 -0.65 -22.55
C SER A 185 -0.65 0.80 -22.09
N LEU A 186 -0.10 1.04 -20.89
CA LEU A 186 0.23 2.38 -20.41
C LEU A 186 1.22 3.10 -21.35
N LYS A 187 2.26 2.41 -21.79
CA LYS A 187 3.24 2.98 -22.74
C LYS A 187 2.58 3.33 -24.07
N ALA A 188 1.74 2.44 -24.60
CA ALA A 188 1.00 2.68 -25.83
C ALA A 188 0.06 3.89 -25.70
N LEU A 189 -0.68 4.00 -24.59
CA LEU A 189 -1.59 5.11 -24.32
C LEU A 189 -0.84 6.45 -24.21
N ARG A 190 0.28 6.50 -23.48
CA ARG A 190 1.09 7.72 -23.38
C ARG A 190 1.63 8.17 -24.73
N SER A 191 2.19 7.24 -25.51
CA SER A 191 2.65 7.52 -26.86
C SER A 191 1.52 8.04 -27.73
N PHE A 192 0.33 7.44 -27.64
CA PHE A 192 -0.83 7.86 -28.40
C PHE A 192 -1.28 9.29 -28.06
N ILE A 193 -1.36 9.62 -26.77
CA ILE A 193 -1.69 10.98 -26.32
C ILE A 193 -0.66 11.98 -26.83
N SER A 194 0.65 11.68 -26.69
CA SER A 194 1.72 12.56 -27.20
C SER A 194 1.55 12.83 -28.69
N SER A 195 1.34 11.77 -29.49
CA SER A 195 1.23 11.92 -30.94
C SER A 195 -0.04 12.67 -31.38
N LEU A 196 -1.16 12.56 -30.65
CA LEU A 196 -2.35 13.38 -30.92
C LEU A 196 -2.10 14.86 -30.61
N LEU A 197 -1.43 15.17 -29.49
CA LEU A 197 -1.08 16.55 -29.16
C LEU A 197 -0.11 17.16 -30.18
N GLU A 198 0.87 16.39 -30.65
CA GLU A 198 1.77 16.77 -31.75
C GLU A 198 1.02 17.00 -33.07
N ALA A 199 -0.05 16.24 -33.32
CA ALA A 199 -0.94 16.39 -34.47
C ALA A 199 -1.96 17.53 -34.31
N GLN A 200 -1.75 18.46 -33.38
CA GLN A 200 -2.57 19.66 -33.12
C GLN A 200 -3.98 19.39 -32.56
N PHE A 201 -4.22 18.21 -31.99
CA PHE A 201 -5.42 18.01 -31.17
C PHE A 201 -5.29 18.79 -29.85
N THR A 202 -6.41 19.36 -29.39
CA THR A 202 -6.43 20.14 -28.15
C THR A 202 -6.50 19.24 -26.92
N ASN A 203 -6.15 19.77 -25.75
CA ASN A 203 -6.32 19.07 -24.47
C ASN A 203 -7.77 18.61 -24.24
N THR A 204 -8.76 19.40 -24.70
CA THR A 204 -10.17 19.04 -24.61
C THR A 204 -10.48 17.78 -25.42
N HIS A 205 -9.91 17.62 -26.62
CA HIS A 205 -10.13 16.45 -27.46
C HIS A 205 -9.55 15.17 -26.81
N VAL A 206 -8.34 15.27 -26.24
CA VAL A 206 -7.65 14.12 -25.66
C VAL A 206 -8.01 13.86 -24.19
N GLN A 207 -8.86 14.69 -23.58
CA GLN A 207 -9.22 14.58 -22.17
C GLN A 207 -9.71 13.16 -21.77
N PRO A 208 -10.57 12.47 -22.54
CA PRO A 208 -10.98 11.11 -22.19
C PRO A 208 -9.82 10.09 -22.18
N LEU A 209 -8.78 10.28 -23.00
CA LEU A 209 -7.57 9.43 -22.98
C LEU A 209 -6.69 9.76 -21.78
N ILE A 210 -6.60 11.03 -21.41
CA ILE A 210 -5.88 11.47 -20.22
C ILE A 210 -6.50 10.83 -18.96
N GLU A 211 -7.83 10.83 -18.84
CA GLU A 211 -8.56 10.14 -17.75
C GLU A 211 -8.34 8.62 -17.75
N LEU A 212 -8.40 7.98 -18.91
CA LEU A 212 -8.09 6.56 -19.07
C LEU A 212 -6.65 6.27 -18.61
N CYS A 213 -5.68 7.06 -19.09
CA CYS A 213 -4.27 6.91 -18.77
C CYS A 213 -4.05 7.05 -17.26
N MET A 214 -4.67 8.03 -16.60
CA MET A 214 -4.62 8.16 -15.13
C MET A 214 -5.17 6.92 -14.43
N THR A 215 -6.30 6.38 -14.90
CA THR A 215 -6.92 5.17 -14.33
C THR A 215 -6.02 3.94 -14.47
N VAL A 216 -5.41 3.74 -15.65
CA VAL A 216 -4.46 2.65 -15.88
C VAL A 216 -3.21 2.83 -15.02
N ARG A 217 -2.67 4.05 -14.90
CA ARG A 217 -1.53 4.34 -14.00
C ARG A 217 -1.84 3.98 -12.55
N LEU A 218 -3.01 4.39 -12.03
CA LEU A 218 -3.45 4.04 -10.68
C LEU A 218 -3.55 2.51 -10.49
N LYS A 219 -4.09 1.80 -11.48
CA LYS A 219 -4.20 0.34 -11.42
C LYS A 219 -2.84 -0.36 -11.43
N VAL A 220 -1.89 0.11 -12.24
CA VAL A 220 -0.49 -0.39 -12.23
C VAL A 220 0.12 -0.22 -10.84
N VAL A 221 -0.02 0.97 -10.24
CA VAL A 221 0.49 1.23 -8.87
C VAL A 221 -0.13 0.26 -7.87
N SER A 222 -1.46 0.11 -7.87
CA SER A 222 -2.14 -0.82 -6.95
C SER A 222 -1.63 -2.25 -7.10
N ASP A 223 -1.59 -2.80 -8.32
CA ASP A 223 -1.23 -4.21 -8.54
C ASP A 223 0.23 -4.53 -8.19
N VAL A 224 1.14 -3.57 -8.37
CA VAL A 224 2.54 -3.72 -7.98
C VAL A 224 2.68 -3.68 -6.45
N ILE A 225 1.98 -2.74 -5.79
CA ILE A 225 2.04 -2.61 -4.33
C ILE A 225 1.38 -3.80 -3.63
N ASP A 226 0.23 -4.26 -4.10
CA ASP A 226 -0.45 -5.45 -3.56
C ASP A 226 0.48 -6.66 -3.62
N LYS A 227 1.20 -6.82 -4.74
CA LYS A 227 2.19 -7.90 -4.87
C LYS A 227 3.37 -7.74 -3.92
N GLY A 228 3.84 -6.51 -3.73
CA GLY A 228 4.88 -6.17 -2.77
C GLY A 228 4.51 -6.52 -1.34
N VAL A 229 3.30 -6.14 -0.93
CA VAL A 229 2.76 -6.46 0.39
C VAL A 229 2.70 -7.98 0.59
N GLU A 230 2.20 -8.74 -0.38
CA GLU A 230 2.20 -10.21 -0.31
C GLU A 230 3.62 -10.77 -0.11
N ASN A 231 4.60 -10.27 -0.86
CA ASN A 231 5.98 -10.72 -0.76
C ASN A 231 6.57 -10.41 0.61
N ILE A 232 6.37 -9.18 1.10
CA ILE A 232 6.82 -8.77 2.44
C ILE A 232 6.19 -9.67 3.49
N CYS A 233 4.87 -9.90 3.46
CA CYS A 233 4.18 -10.79 4.40
C CYS A 233 4.73 -12.22 4.40
N ALA A 234 5.23 -12.69 3.25
CA ALA A 234 5.81 -14.02 3.11
C ALA A 234 7.24 -14.10 3.70
N LEU A 235 7.95 -12.99 3.90
CA LEU A 235 9.32 -12.98 4.42
C LEU A 235 9.41 -13.64 5.81
N GLY A 236 8.44 -13.41 6.68
CA GLY A 236 8.45 -13.98 8.04
C GLY A 236 8.48 -15.52 8.08
N SER A 237 8.02 -16.20 7.02
CA SER A 237 8.09 -17.66 6.89
C SER A 237 9.47 -18.19 6.52
N LYS A 238 10.32 -17.35 5.93
CA LYS A 238 11.68 -17.69 5.48
C LYS A 238 12.74 -17.26 6.50
N GLU A 239 12.34 -16.53 7.53
CA GLU A 239 13.22 -15.95 8.54
C GLU A 239 13.68 -17.01 9.57
N ASN A 240 14.97 -17.00 9.90
CA ASN A 240 15.57 -17.95 10.84
C ASN A 240 15.66 -17.40 12.28
N TRP A 241 15.34 -16.11 12.47
CA TRP A 241 15.28 -15.43 13.77
C TRP A 241 16.61 -15.40 14.53
N LYS A 242 17.74 -15.43 13.82
CA LYS A 242 19.08 -15.26 14.40
C LYS A 242 19.48 -13.79 14.37
N GLN A 243 19.80 -13.25 15.54
CA GLN A 243 20.27 -11.87 15.68
C GLN A 243 21.77 -11.75 15.40
N ASP A 244 22.12 -10.65 14.76
CA ASP A 244 23.45 -10.12 14.62
C ASP A 244 23.56 -8.84 15.46
N PHE A 245 24.62 -8.77 16.27
CA PHE A 245 24.92 -7.67 17.19
C PHE A 245 25.96 -6.71 16.61
N SER A 246 26.28 -6.82 15.31
CA SER A 246 27.24 -5.96 14.63
C SER A 246 26.79 -4.50 14.48
N SER A 247 25.49 -4.22 14.58
CA SER A 247 24.94 -2.86 14.45
C SER A 247 25.05 -2.07 15.76
N SER A 248 25.42 -0.80 15.66
CA SER A 248 25.47 0.13 16.80
C SER A 248 24.11 0.59 17.32
N VAL A 249 23.01 0.35 16.57
CA VAL A 249 21.68 0.89 16.91
C VAL A 249 20.84 -0.13 17.67
N ALA A 250 20.71 -1.34 17.13
CA ALA A 250 20.02 -2.46 17.76
C ALA A 250 20.45 -3.76 17.08
N ALA A 251 20.45 -4.85 17.84
CA ALA A 251 20.68 -6.17 17.27
C ALA A 251 19.57 -6.53 16.28
N LYS A 252 19.92 -6.92 15.05
CA LYS A 252 18.93 -7.22 14.01
C LYS A 252 19.12 -8.60 13.42
N THR A 253 18.06 -9.14 12.84
CA THR A 253 18.13 -10.30 11.94
C THR A 253 18.40 -9.83 10.51
N THR A 254 18.35 -10.72 9.53
CA THR A 254 18.37 -10.38 8.10
C THR A 254 17.05 -9.83 7.58
N LEU A 255 15.95 -9.97 8.33
CA LEU A 255 14.61 -9.56 7.91
C LEU A 255 14.51 -8.08 7.48
N PRO A 256 15.08 -7.09 8.20
CA PRO A 256 15.04 -5.69 7.77
C PRO A 256 15.64 -5.46 6.38
N ASP A 257 16.72 -6.17 6.03
CA ASP A 257 17.39 -6.02 4.73
C ASP A 257 16.54 -6.60 3.60
N PHE A 258 15.95 -7.78 3.82
CA PHE A 258 15.03 -8.37 2.85
C PHE A 258 13.76 -7.51 2.66
N TYR A 259 13.23 -6.97 3.75
CA TYR A 259 12.10 -6.05 3.71
C TYR A 259 12.43 -4.80 2.88
N GLU A 260 13.58 -4.16 3.14
CA GLU A 260 14.00 -2.97 2.39
C GLU A 260 14.14 -3.25 0.89
N ASN A 261 14.74 -4.40 0.53
CA ASN A 261 14.87 -4.82 -0.86
C ASN A 261 13.51 -5.03 -1.54
N GLU A 262 12.56 -5.70 -0.90
CA GLU A 262 11.21 -5.89 -1.46
C GLU A 262 10.50 -4.54 -1.67
N VAL A 263 10.64 -3.60 -0.73
CA VAL A 263 10.11 -2.24 -0.89
C VAL A 263 10.76 -1.54 -2.09
N PHE A 264 12.08 -1.66 -2.26
CA PHE A 264 12.81 -1.05 -3.38
C PHE A 264 12.41 -1.63 -4.74
N ASP A 265 12.17 -2.94 -4.82
CA ASP A 265 11.68 -3.59 -6.03
C ASP A 265 10.29 -3.08 -6.40
N CYS A 266 9.40 -2.91 -5.41
CA CYS A 266 8.08 -2.31 -5.62
C CYS A 266 8.18 -0.86 -6.12
N LEU A 267 9.01 -0.04 -5.48
CA LEU A 267 9.22 1.35 -5.89
C LEU A 267 9.77 1.45 -7.32
N SER A 268 10.67 0.54 -7.69
CA SER A 268 11.20 0.44 -9.05
C SER A 268 10.11 0.05 -10.05
N GLY A 269 9.21 -0.85 -9.68
CA GLY A 269 8.06 -1.28 -10.49
C GLY A 269 7.02 -0.19 -10.73
N VAL A 270 6.79 0.72 -9.78
CA VAL A 270 5.80 1.82 -9.92
C VAL A 270 6.37 3.09 -10.53
N ARG A 271 7.70 3.23 -10.63
CA ARG A 271 8.38 4.47 -11.07
C ARG A 271 7.84 5.01 -12.39
N ASP A 272 7.69 4.16 -13.41
CA ASP A 272 7.19 4.58 -14.72
C ASP A 272 5.74 5.06 -14.64
N ALA A 273 4.89 4.36 -13.88
CA ALA A 273 3.51 4.76 -13.66
C ALA A 273 3.37 6.08 -12.86
N LEU A 274 4.34 6.42 -12.00
CA LEU A 274 4.34 7.68 -11.25
C LEU A 274 4.92 8.87 -12.04
N ALA A 275 5.79 8.60 -13.02
CA ALA A 275 6.41 9.62 -13.84
C ALA A 275 5.40 10.51 -14.59
N THR A 276 5.80 11.74 -14.89
CA THR A 276 4.97 12.78 -15.54
C THR A 276 5.62 13.27 -16.84
N ASN A 277 6.32 12.37 -17.53
CA ASN A 277 7.12 12.67 -18.72
C ASN A 277 6.64 11.89 -19.96
N GLY A 278 5.45 11.28 -19.90
CA GLY A 278 4.87 10.51 -20.99
C GLY A 278 4.30 11.35 -22.12
N TYR A 279 3.85 12.57 -21.82
CA TYR A 279 3.36 13.56 -22.80
C TYR A 279 3.35 14.98 -22.19
N PRO A 280 3.29 16.05 -23.01
CA PRO A 280 3.22 17.42 -22.52
C PRO A 280 1.99 17.65 -21.63
N GLY A 281 2.20 18.11 -20.40
CA GLY A 281 1.13 18.38 -19.44
C GLY A 281 0.61 17.15 -18.68
N GLU A 282 1.30 16.00 -18.73
CA GLU A 282 0.92 14.82 -17.93
C GLU A 282 0.88 15.16 -16.43
N ALA A 283 -0.30 15.02 -15.83
CA ALA A 283 -0.50 15.35 -14.42
C ALA A 283 0.15 14.31 -13.48
N CYS A 284 0.61 14.78 -12.33
CA CYS A 284 1.03 13.93 -11.22
C CYS A 284 -0.20 13.23 -10.61
N LEU A 285 -0.13 11.92 -10.32
CA LEU A 285 -1.27 11.20 -9.72
C LEU A 285 -1.68 11.76 -8.34
N PHE A 286 -0.74 12.34 -7.59
CA PHE A 286 -1.00 12.99 -6.31
C PHE A 286 -1.65 14.38 -6.42
N SER A 287 -1.83 14.93 -7.63
CA SER A 287 -2.43 16.25 -7.83
C SER A 287 -3.93 16.28 -7.56
N ARG A 288 -4.62 15.15 -7.73
CA ARG A 288 -6.07 15.04 -7.51
C ARG A 288 -6.37 14.58 -6.09
N GLU A 289 -7.07 15.41 -5.33
CA GLU A 289 -7.40 15.15 -3.93
C GLU A 289 -8.04 13.78 -3.71
N ARG A 290 -9.00 13.41 -4.57
CA ARG A 290 -9.71 12.12 -4.50
C ARG A 290 -8.77 10.91 -4.58
N PHE A 291 -7.69 10.99 -5.34
CA PHE A 291 -6.72 9.91 -5.51
C PHE A 291 -5.54 10.02 -4.55
N ARG A 292 -5.21 11.23 -4.11
CA ARG A 292 -4.07 11.52 -3.23
C ARG A 292 -4.16 10.71 -1.94
N THR A 293 -5.30 10.74 -1.25
CA THR A 293 -5.48 9.99 0.01
C THR A 293 -5.32 8.49 -0.22
N THR A 294 -5.96 7.94 -1.24
CA THR A 294 -5.86 6.51 -1.59
C THR A 294 -4.43 6.09 -1.90
N LEU A 295 -3.70 6.89 -2.68
CA LEU A 295 -2.30 6.60 -3.02
C LEU A 295 -1.41 6.65 -1.78
N VAL A 296 -1.57 7.68 -0.95
CA VAL A 296 -0.84 7.78 0.33
C VAL A 296 -1.10 6.55 1.19
N ASP A 297 -2.35 6.11 1.29
CA ASP A 297 -2.71 4.92 2.07
C ASP A 297 -2.11 3.63 1.50
N ILE A 298 -2.06 3.48 0.18
CA ILE A 298 -1.42 2.35 -0.50
C ILE A 298 0.09 2.30 -0.18
N PHE A 299 0.81 3.42 -0.30
CA PHE A 299 2.25 3.45 0.02
C PHE A 299 2.53 3.29 1.52
N VAL A 300 1.69 3.85 2.38
CA VAL A 300 1.75 3.61 3.82
C VAL A 300 1.50 2.14 4.13
N HIS A 301 0.58 1.49 3.42
CA HIS A 301 0.33 0.07 3.59
C HIS A 301 1.56 -0.78 3.19
N LEU A 302 2.22 -0.46 2.07
CA LEU A 302 3.48 -1.10 1.69
C LEU A 302 4.51 -1.05 2.82
N VAL A 303 4.81 0.16 3.32
CA VAL A 303 5.84 0.36 4.35
C VAL A 303 5.43 -0.28 5.69
N THR A 304 4.14 -0.32 6.00
CA THR A 304 3.65 -0.90 7.27
C THR A 304 3.38 -2.41 7.20
N SER A 305 3.50 -3.03 6.02
CA SER A 305 3.19 -4.46 5.83
C SER A 305 4.14 -5.41 6.57
N ILE A 306 5.35 -4.95 6.92
CA ILE A 306 6.31 -5.73 7.73
C ILE A 306 5.74 -6.20 9.06
N ARG A 307 4.72 -5.51 9.59
CA ARG A 307 3.98 -5.89 10.80
C ARG A 307 3.44 -7.32 10.72
N HIS A 308 2.98 -7.75 9.55
CA HIS A 308 2.45 -9.10 9.35
C HIS A 308 3.50 -10.20 9.56
N CYS A 309 4.78 -9.91 9.31
CA CYS A 309 5.87 -10.83 9.60
C CYS A 309 6.06 -11.05 11.10
N PHE A 310 5.87 -9.97 11.87
CA PHE A 310 6.03 -9.99 13.32
C PHE A 310 4.83 -10.66 14.00
N ASP A 311 3.59 -10.30 13.62
CA ASP A 311 2.36 -10.80 14.27
C ASP A 311 2.20 -12.34 14.20
N ARG A 312 2.72 -12.99 13.14
CA ARG A 312 2.41 -14.39 12.83
C ARG A 312 3.14 -15.43 13.70
N TYR A 313 4.20 -15.04 14.42
CA TYR A 313 5.10 -16.00 15.10
C TYR A 313 5.56 -15.56 16.51
N LEU A 314 4.75 -14.78 17.25
CA LEU A 314 5.17 -14.17 18.52
C LEU A 314 5.28 -15.18 19.67
N THR A 315 6.50 -15.65 19.92
CA THR A 315 6.94 -16.07 21.26
C THR A 315 7.58 -14.87 21.98
N THR A 316 7.75 -14.92 23.30
CA THR A 316 8.37 -13.84 24.08
C THR A 316 9.74 -13.42 23.53
N LYS A 317 10.59 -14.40 23.20
CA LYS A 317 11.87 -14.16 22.51
C LYS A 317 11.69 -13.49 21.14
N LYS A 318 10.80 -14.00 20.29
CA LYS A 318 10.57 -13.44 18.95
C LYS A 318 9.93 -12.06 18.99
N LEU A 319 9.18 -11.73 20.04
CA LEU A 319 8.65 -10.40 20.29
C LEU A 319 9.78 -9.39 20.49
N LEU A 320 10.76 -9.70 21.35
CA LEU A 320 11.93 -8.83 21.57
C LEU A 320 12.75 -8.66 20.28
N ILE A 321 13.03 -9.75 19.57
CA ILE A 321 13.72 -9.70 18.26
C ILE A 321 12.97 -8.82 17.25
N SER A 322 11.64 -8.90 17.24
CA SER A 322 10.79 -8.08 16.37
C SER A 322 10.87 -6.60 16.71
N ILE A 323 10.95 -6.25 18.00
CA ILE A 323 11.14 -4.86 18.43
C ILE A 323 12.50 -4.34 17.93
N CYS A 324 13.58 -5.10 18.10
CA CYS A 324 14.91 -4.67 17.63
C CYS A 324 14.97 -4.53 16.11
N ASN A 325 14.39 -5.47 15.35
CA ASN A 325 14.26 -5.37 13.90
C ASN A 325 13.49 -4.09 13.50
N LEU A 326 12.40 -3.79 14.20
CA LEU A 326 11.57 -2.62 13.92
C LEU A 326 12.27 -1.30 14.26
N GLU A 327 13.03 -1.24 15.35
CA GLU A 327 13.88 -0.10 15.70
C GLU A 327 14.94 0.14 14.65
N PHE A 328 15.61 -0.92 14.18
CA PHE A 328 16.57 -0.81 13.08
C PHE A 328 15.90 -0.26 11.81
N ILE A 329 14.70 -0.72 11.47
CA ILE A 329 13.93 -0.21 10.32
C ILE A 329 13.61 1.27 10.50
N LEU A 330 13.12 1.67 11.68
CA LEU A 330 12.74 3.05 12.00
C LEU A 330 13.93 4.01 11.89
N GLU A 331 15.10 3.61 12.38
CA GLU A 331 16.29 4.47 12.45
C GLU A 331 17.13 4.46 11.18
N ASN A 332 17.13 3.36 10.43
CA ASN A 332 18.01 3.18 9.26
C ASN A 332 17.22 3.02 7.96
N ALA A 333 16.50 1.90 7.80
CA ALA A 333 15.86 1.55 6.53
C ALA A 333 14.80 2.58 6.07
N LEU A 334 14.09 3.23 6.98
CA LEU A 334 13.12 4.27 6.59
C LEU A 334 13.79 5.49 5.93
N LYS A 335 15.04 5.84 6.29
CA LYS A 335 15.73 6.98 5.67
C LYS A 335 15.99 6.72 4.18
N SER A 336 16.48 5.53 3.86
CA SER A 336 16.74 5.08 2.49
C SER A 336 15.44 4.84 1.71
N ILE A 337 14.43 4.22 2.33
CA ILE A 337 13.10 4.03 1.75
C ILE A 337 12.44 5.39 1.44
N ASN A 338 12.46 6.36 2.35
CA ASN A 338 11.88 7.68 2.13
C ASN A 338 12.57 8.41 0.97
N LYS A 339 13.90 8.33 0.91
CA LYS A 339 14.66 8.87 -0.23
C LYS A 339 14.24 8.20 -1.55
N ARG A 340 14.16 6.87 -1.58
CA ARG A 340 13.77 6.11 -2.78
C ARG A 340 12.32 6.40 -3.20
N MET A 341 11.41 6.55 -2.23
CA MET A 341 10.01 6.95 -2.46
C MET A 341 9.95 8.31 -3.15
N PHE A 342 10.68 9.30 -2.63
CA PHE A 342 10.77 10.63 -3.22
C PHE A 342 11.34 10.58 -4.64
N ASP A 343 12.43 9.84 -4.86
CA ASP A 343 13.05 9.67 -6.18
C ASP A 343 12.11 9.03 -7.22
N CYS A 344 11.19 8.17 -6.76
CA CYS A 344 10.17 7.55 -7.62
C CYS A 344 8.91 8.42 -7.79
N GLY A 345 8.84 9.59 -7.16
CA GLY A 345 7.71 10.52 -7.27
C GLY A 345 6.57 10.28 -6.28
N VAL A 346 6.77 9.46 -5.24
CA VAL A 346 5.83 9.27 -4.13
C VAL A 346 5.84 10.49 -3.22
N LYS A 347 4.67 10.90 -2.72
CA LYS A 347 4.51 12.09 -1.85
C LYS A 347 3.63 11.77 -0.64
N TYR A 348 3.91 12.45 0.48
CA TYR A 348 3.07 12.50 1.69
C TYR A 348 2.90 11.17 2.48
N ALA A 349 3.62 10.11 2.12
CA ALA A 349 3.49 8.79 2.75
C ALA A 349 4.49 8.53 3.88
N ASP A 350 5.63 9.22 3.85
CA ASP A 350 6.78 9.07 4.74
C ASP A 350 6.44 9.27 6.22
N GLU A 351 5.95 10.45 6.60
CA GLU A 351 5.64 10.76 8.01
C GLU A 351 4.51 9.88 8.55
N LYS A 352 3.49 9.62 7.73
CA LYS A 352 2.35 8.76 8.11
C LYS A 352 2.77 7.30 8.32
N ALA A 353 3.67 6.78 7.48
CA ALA A 353 4.21 5.43 7.64
C ALA A 353 5.09 5.31 8.88
N LYS A 354 6.00 6.28 9.10
CA LYS A 354 6.84 6.34 10.29
C LYS A 354 6.01 6.37 11.57
N ALA A 355 5.01 7.24 11.64
CA ALA A 355 4.13 7.33 12.80
C ALA A 355 3.41 6.00 13.10
N LYS A 356 2.91 5.29 12.08
CA LYS A 356 2.26 3.98 12.24
C LYS A 356 3.23 2.90 12.71
N LEU A 357 4.47 2.88 12.22
CA LEU A 357 5.48 1.92 12.67
C LEU A 357 5.94 2.23 14.10
N SER A 358 6.14 3.50 14.46
CA SER A 358 6.47 3.91 15.82
C SER A 358 5.36 3.56 16.81
N GLN A 359 4.09 3.79 16.45
CA GLN A 359 2.96 3.37 17.26
C GLN A 359 2.95 1.84 17.45
N TYR A 360 3.21 1.09 16.38
CA TYR A 360 3.29 -0.37 16.45
C TYR A 360 4.44 -0.86 17.34
N ARG A 361 5.62 -0.22 17.31
CA ARG A 361 6.72 -0.50 18.26
C ARG A 361 6.24 -0.37 19.70
N GLN A 362 5.56 0.72 20.03
CA GLN A 362 5.02 0.92 21.38
C GLN A 362 4.02 -0.17 21.76
N THR A 363 3.19 -0.63 20.83
CA THR A 363 2.28 -1.76 21.06
C THR A 363 3.05 -3.04 21.38
N LEU A 364 4.12 -3.35 20.65
CA LEU A 364 4.94 -4.55 20.91
C LEU A 364 5.61 -4.50 22.29
N VAL A 365 6.18 -3.36 22.67
CA VAL A 365 6.77 -3.16 24.00
C VAL A 365 5.72 -3.33 25.10
N ARG A 366 4.54 -2.71 24.95
CA ARG A 366 3.42 -2.89 25.89
C ARG A 366 2.97 -4.34 25.99
N CYS A 367 2.91 -5.08 24.87
CA CYS A 367 2.58 -6.50 24.88
C CYS A 367 3.61 -7.31 25.68
N TYR A 368 4.91 -7.02 25.54
CA TYR A 368 5.96 -7.69 26.30
C TYR A 368 5.80 -7.43 27.81
N ILE A 369 5.66 -6.15 28.20
CA ILE A 369 5.46 -5.74 29.59
C ILE A 369 4.20 -6.41 30.18
N MET A 370 3.11 -6.47 29.42
CA MET A 370 1.87 -7.13 29.86
C MET A 370 2.07 -8.63 30.09
N ILE A 371 2.75 -9.33 29.18
CA ILE A 371 3.07 -10.76 29.34
C ILE A 371 3.89 -10.97 30.61
N LYS A 372 4.94 -10.18 30.83
CA LYS A 372 5.79 -10.29 32.02
C LYS A 372 5.05 -9.92 33.30
N SER A 373 4.27 -8.85 33.29
CA SER A 373 3.44 -8.43 34.43
C SER A 373 2.44 -9.50 34.84
N SER A 374 1.83 -10.21 33.88
CA SER A 374 0.85 -11.25 34.19
C SER A 374 1.42 -12.43 34.98
N ALA A 375 2.73 -12.70 34.86
CA ALA A 375 3.40 -13.75 35.62
C ALA A 375 3.50 -13.43 37.13
N PHE A 376 3.41 -12.14 37.49
CA PHE A 376 3.42 -11.71 38.89
C PHE A 376 2.06 -11.87 39.58
N LEU A 377 0.94 -11.90 38.84
CA LEU A 377 -0.40 -11.92 39.46
C LEU A 377 -0.59 -13.15 40.35
N THR A 378 -0.27 -14.35 39.85
CA THR A 378 -0.38 -15.59 40.63
C THR A 378 0.59 -15.64 41.81
N LEU A 379 1.75 -15.00 41.69
CA LEU A 379 2.75 -14.89 42.77
C LEU A 379 2.29 -13.94 43.86
N ILE A 380 1.68 -12.82 43.46
CA ILE A 380 1.15 -11.83 44.40
C ILE A 380 -0.04 -12.46 45.14
N GLU A 381 -0.95 -13.15 44.46
CA GLU A 381 -2.07 -13.88 45.07
C GLU A 381 -1.63 -14.91 46.13
N SER A 382 -0.41 -15.47 46.01
CA SER A 382 0.13 -16.44 46.99
C SER A 382 0.66 -15.79 48.28
N ALA A 383 0.72 -14.46 48.37
CA ALA A 383 1.10 -13.70 49.57
C ALA A 383 0.00 -13.72 50.66
N ASN A 384 -0.38 -14.92 51.10
CA ASN A 384 -1.45 -15.15 52.09
C ASN A 384 -0.92 -15.35 53.53
N TYR A 385 0.40 -15.49 53.71
CA TYR A 385 1.06 -15.67 55.02
C TYR A 385 0.52 -16.83 55.86
N GLU A 386 -0.04 -17.88 55.22
CA GLU A 386 -0.41 -19.12 55.93
C GLU A 386 0.82 -19.82 56.53
N TYR A 387 1.97 -19.68 55.86
CA TYR A 387 3.26 -20.16 56.33
C TYR A 387 4.25 -18.99 56.41
N ILE A 388 4.66 -18.63 57.63
CA ILE A 388 5.61 -17.54 57.90
C ILE A 388 6.98 -18.14 58.24
N PRO A 389 8.03 -17.88 57.43
CA PRO A 389 9.38 -18.34 57.74
C PRO A 389 9.88 -17.77 59.07
N ASP A 390 10.79 -18.48 59.74
CA ASP A 390 11.29 -18.05 61.05
C ASP A 390 12.26 -16.86 60.94
N ASP A 391 13.36 -17.03 60.20
CA ASP A 391 14.44 -16.05 60.04
C ASP A 391 14.77 -15.79 58.55
N ASP A 392 13.76 -15.74 57.68
CA ASP A 392 13.96 -15.49 56.25
C ASP A 392 12.82 -14.66 55.63
N VAL A 393 12.98 -14.31 54.36
CA VAL A 393 11.98 -13.66 53.51
C VAL A 393 11.04 -14.71 52.93
N SER A 394 9.75 -14.37 52.78
CA SER A 394 8.74 -15.27 52.23
C SER A 394 9.07 -15.72 50.81
N ASP A 395 8.69 -16.95 50.46
CA ASP A 395 9.03 -17.55 49.17
C ASP A 395 8.48 -16.76 47.98
N TYR A 396 7.27 -16.18 48.09
CA TYR A 396 6.70 -15.35 47.03
C TYR A 396 7.61 -14.16 46.67
N ALA A 397 8.23 -13.51 47.67
CA ALA A 397 9.10 -12.36 47.45
C ALA A 397 10.43 -12.80 46.79
N LYS A 398 10.97 -13.96 47.15
CA LYS A 398 12.13 -14.55 46.47
C LYS A 398 11.80 -14.92 45.03
N GLU A 399 10.63 -15.50 44.79
CA GLU A 399 10.16 -15.83 43.44
C GLU A 399 9.96 -14.58 42.58
N MET A 400 9.42 -13.49 43.13
CA MET A 400 9.32 -12.20 42.45
C MET A 400 10.68 -11.67 42.00
N MET A 401 11.70 -11.73 42.88
CA MET A 401 13.08 -11.34 42.52
C MET A 401 13.63 -12.23 41.40
N MET A 402 13.43 -13.54 41.48
CA MET A 402 13.87 -14.47 40.45
C MET A 402 13.16 -14.23 39.11
N CYS A 403 11.87 -13.88 39.10
CA CYS A 403 11.16 -13.49 37.88
C CYS A 403 11.79 -12.25 37.24
N CYS A 404 12.20 -11.26 38.04
CA CYS A 404 12.91 -10.08 37.54
C CYS A 404 14.28 -10.45 36.95
N VAL A 405 15.06 -11.32 37.62
CA VAL A 405 16.35 -11.81 37.09
C VAL A 405 16.17 -12.53 35.76
N LEU A 406 15.17 -13.41 35.65
CA LEU A 406 14.88 -14.13 34.41
C LEU A 406 14.44 -13.18 33.27
N GLN A 407 13.65 -12.16 33.60
CA GLN A 407 13.26 -11.12 32.64
C GLN A 407 14.48 -10.31 32.19
N GLN A 408 15.31 -9.85 33.12
CA GLN A 408 16.54 -9.11 32.81
C GLN A 408 17.47 -9.93 31.92
N ALA A 409 17.73 -11.19 32.27
CA ALA A 409 18.59 -12.06 31.47
C ALA A 409 18.04 -12.27 30.04
N GLU A 410 16.72 -12.36 29.87
CA GLU A 410 16.10 -12.44 28.54
C GLU A 410 16.26 -11.13 27.74
N LEU A 411 16.08 -9.98 28.41
CA LEU A 411 16.24 -8.65 27.81
C LEU A 411 17.69 -8.39 27.42
N GLU A 412 18.66 -8.63 28.31
CA GLU A 412 20.08 -8.49 28.00
C GLU A 412 20.52 -9.37 26.82
N LEU A 413 19.94 -10.57 26.70
CA LEU A 413 20.26 -11.49 25.62
C LEU A 413 19.68 -11.05 24.27
N CYS A 414 18.50 -10.42 24.24
CA CYS A 414 17.76 -10.19 22.99
C CYS A 414 17.63 -8.71 22.62
N SER A 415 17.52 -7.83 23.60
CA SER A 415 17.17 -6.42 23.47
C SER A 415 17.64 -5.61 24.71
N PRO A 416 18.96 -5.49 24.93
CA PRO A 416 19.51 -4.84 26.14
C PRO A 416 19.05 -3.38 26.28
N GLN A 417 18.81 -2.70 25.17
CA GLN A 417 18.30 -1.33 25.15
C GLN A 417 16.89 -1.16 25.77
N LEU A 418 16.17 -2.26 25.98
CA LEU A 418 14.83 -2.27 26.58
C LEU A 418 14.85 -2.69 28.06
N THR A 419 16.00 -3.08 28.61
CA THR A 419 16.12 -3.65 29.96
C THR A 419 15.51 -2.71 31.00
N SER A 420 16.00 -1.47 31.05
CA SER A 420 15.57 -0.45 32.01
C SER A 420 14.07 -0.12 31.87
N GLU A 421 13.61 0.19 30.65
CA GLU A 421 12.20 0.51 30.35
C GLU A 421 11.24 -0.61 30.78
N CYS A 422 11.54 -1.86 30.39
CA CYS A 422 10.65 -2.98 30.63
C CYS A 422 10.67 -3.46 32.09
N LEU A 423 11.83 -3.53 32.73
CA LEU A 423 11.94 -3.89 34.14
C LEU A 423 11.27 -2.85 35.02
N GLN A 424 11.53 -1.56 34.80
CA GLN A 424 10.91 -0.49 35.56
C GLN A 424 9.38 -0.59 35.50
N ALA A 425 8.80 -0.74 34.30
CA ALA A 425 7.35 -0.86 34.15
C ALA A 425 6.78 -2.12 34.82
N THR A 426 7.48 -3.25 34.71
CA THR A 426 7.00 -4.54 35.26
C THR A 426 7.09 -4.56 36.78
N VAL A 427 8.24 -4.16 37.35
CA VAL A 427 8.47 -4.08 38.79
C VAL A 427 7.51 -3.07 39.41
N GLN A 428 7.37 -1.89 38.82
CA GLN A 428 6.45 -0.85 39.31
C GLN A 428 5.00 -1.37 39.39
N ASN A 429 4.53 -2.08 38.36
CA ASN A 429 3.19 -2.68 38.36
C ASN A 429 3.06 -3.79 39.40
N ALA A 430 4.07 -4.65 39.54
CA ALA A 430 4.09 -5.71 40.53
C ALA A 430 4.05 -5.17 41.97
N PHE A 431 4.79 -4.10 42.26
CA PHE A 431 4.77 -3.43 43.58
C PHE A 431 3.40 -2.84 43.90
N VAL A 432 2.78 -2.13 42.96
CA VAL A 432 1.44 -1.53 43.18
C VAL A 432 0.42 -2.63 43.49
N ASN A 433 0.37 -3.69 42.69
CA ASN A 433 -0.57 -4.80 42.91
C ASN A 433 -0.29 -5.54 44.23
N LEU A 434 0.97 -5.71 44.60
CA LEU A 434 1.34 -6.32 45.88
C LEU A 434 0.87 -5.47 47.06
N LEU A 435 1.12 -4.16 47.03
CA LEU A 435 0.68 -3.24 48.09
C LEU A 435 -0.84 -3.24 48.21
N ASP A 436 -1.57 -3.14 47.10
CA ASP A 436 -3.03 -3.22 47.07
C ASP A 436 -3.55 -4.52 47.69
N GLN A 437 -2.94 -5.67 47.38
CA GLN A 437 -3.32 -6.95 47.97
C GLN A 437 -3.06 -7.01 49.47
N LEU A 438 -1.92 -6.49 49.92
CA LEU A 438 -1.56 -6.47 51.34
C LEU A 438 -2.46 -5.50 52.12
N GLU A 439 -2.85 -4.37 51.54
CA GLU A 439 -3.78 -3.40 52.14
C GLU A 439 -5.24 -3.89 52.14
N ALA A 440 -5.61 -4.80 51.25
CA ALA A 440 -6.96 -5.35 51.17
C ALA A 440 -7.42 -6.07 52.46
N ARG A 441 -6.48 -6.49 53.32
CA ARG A 441 -6.79 -7.04 54.65
C ARG A 441 -5.77 -6.65 55.72
N GLU A 442 -6.29 -6.38 56.91
CA GLU A 442 -5.46 -6.29 58.12
C GLU A 442 -4.70 -7.61 58.37
N PRO A 443 -3.45 -7.54 58.88
CA PRO A 443 -2.69 -8.73 59.25
C PRO A 443 -3.38 -9.47 60.40
N ALA A 444 -3.40 -10.81 60.34
CA ALA A 444 -4.05 -11.65 61.35
C ALA A 444 -3.24 -11.75 62.65
N SER A 445 -1.96 -11.39 62.62
CA SER A 445 -1.07 -11.42 63.79
C SER A 445 0.07 -10.41 63.69
N GLU A 446 0.69 -10.08 64.82
CA GLU A 446 1.92 -9.27 64.88
C GLU A 446 3.10 -9.93 64.12
N ARG A 447 3.12 -11.27 64.10
CA ARG A 447 4.09 -12.06 63.33
C ARG A 447 3.91 -11.84 61.83
N GLU A 448 2.67 -11.84 61.35
CA GLU A 448 2.34 -11.55 59.95
C GLU A 448 2.66 -10.09 59.60
N ALA A 449 2.26 -9.13 60.46
CA ALA A 449 2.58 -7.71 60.28
C ALA A 449 4.09 -7.48 60.14
N SER A 450 4.89 -8.12 61.00
CA SER A 450 6.36 -8.05 60.94
C SER A 450 6.90 -8.70 59.66
N GLN A 451 6.35 -9.83 59.22
CA GLN A 451 6.81 -10.52 58.00
C GLN A 451 6.50 -9.71 56.74
N ARG A 452 5.33 -9.06 56.66
CA ARG A 452 4.98 -8.15 55.55
C ARG A 452 6.02 -7.05 55.37
N VAL A 453 6.49 -6.43 56.46
CA VAL A 453 7.58 -5.44 56.40
C VAL A 453 8.87 -6.04 55.88
N ILE A 454 9.25 -7.20 56.41
CA ILE A 454 10.47 -7.89 56.02
C ILE A 454 10.47 -8.16 54.51
N ASP A 455 9.36 -8.67 53.97
CA ASP A 455 9.24 -9.00 52.55
C ASP A 455 9.23 -7.75 51.66
N ILE A 456 8.52 -6.69 52.05
CA ILE A 456 8.50 -5.44 51.29
C ILE A 456 9.88 -4.77 51.33
N CYS A 457 10.55 -4.70 52.49
CA CYS A 457 11.90 -4.16 52.59
C CYS A 457 12.91 -4.99 51.79
N ALA A 458 12.75 -6.31 51.76
CA ALA A 458 13.56 -7.20 50.94
C ALA A 458 13.40 -6.89 49.44
N LEU A 459 12.15 -6.75 48.98
CA LEU A 459 11.83 -6.36 47.60
C LEU A 459 12.35 -4.95 47.29
N GLU A 460 12.22 -3.98 48.20
CA GLU A 460 12.73 -2.62 48.02
C GLU A 460 14.26 -2.60 47.95
N GLN A 461 14.93 -3.42 48.76
CA GLN A 461 16.38 -3.57 48.71
C GLN A 461 16.85 -4.14 47.37
N ALA A 462 16.16 -5.16 46.84
CA ALA A 462 16.59 -5.85 45.61
C ALA A 462 16.13 -5.15 44.32
N LEU A 463 14.96 -4.50 44.34
CA LEU A 463 14.27 -3.99 43.14
C LEU A 463 14.03 -2.47 43.18
N GLY A 464 14.43 -1.79 44.26
CA GLY A 464 14.15 -0.36 44.47
C GLY A 464 14.70 0.55 43.37
N GLY A 465 15.76 0.14 42.66
CA GLY A 465 16.29 0.85 41.50
C GLY A 465 15.31 0.95 40.32
N PHE A 466 14.32 0.05 40.26
CA PHE A 466 13.31 -0.03 39.20
C PHE A 466 11.94 0.54 39.62
N THR A 467 11.84 1.20 40.78
CA THR A 467 10.58 1.76 41.30
C THR A 467 10.67 3.27 41.49
N ASN A 468 9.53 3.97 41.44
CA ASN A 468 9.48 5.40 41.70
C ASN A 468 9.51 5.74 43.20
N LEU A 469 9.91 6.98 43.53
CA LEU A 469 10.01 7.50 44.91
C LEU A 469 8.69 7.42 45.69
N GLU A 470 7.55 7.54 45.01
CA GLU A 470 6.22 7.52 45.64
C GLU A 470 5.89 6.13 46.18
N THR A 471 6.13 5.08 45.39
CA THR A 471 5.96 3.68 45.80
C THR A 471 6.89 3.33 46.96
N ARG A 472 8.13 3.82 46.91
CA ARG A 472 9.10 3.65 48.01
C ARG A 472 8.62 4.32 49.30
N SER A 473 7.89 5.43 49.22
CA SER A 473 7.39 6.14 50.41
C SER A 473 6.21 5.43 51.12
N VAL A 474 5.42 4.62 50.39
CA VAL A 474 4.31 3.84 50.95
C VAL A 474 4.82 2.67 51.80
N VAL A 475 5.94 2.06 51.39
CA VAL A 475 6.64 0.98 52.12
C VAL A 475 6.96 1.36 53.57
N TYR A 476 7.23 2.64 53.85
CA TYR A 476 7.65 3.11 55.17
C TYR A 476 6.52 3.50 56.13
N LYS A 477 5.24 3.39 55.73
CA LYS A 477 4.12 3.98 56.49
C LYS A 477 3.38 3.07 57.47
N SER A 478 3.65 1.78 57.51
CA SER A 478 2.91 0.88 58.41
C SER A 478 3.82 -0.26 58.86
N PHE A 479 3.70 -0.63 60.14
CA PHE A 479 4.29 -1.82 60.79
C PHE A 479 5.73 -1.66 61.35
N PHE A 480 5.87 -1.97 62.64
CA PHE A 480 7.15 -2.05 63.35
C PHE A 480 7.61 -3.50 63.41
N ALA A 481 8.59 -3.88 62.59
CA ALA A 481 9.34 -5.13 62.79
C ALA A 481 10.50 -4.87 63.77
N SER A 482 10.90 -5.87 64.56
CA SER A 482 12.11 -5.73 65.37
C SER A 482 13.33 -5.57 64.45
N GLN A 483 14.13 -4.53 64.70
CA GLN A 483 15.25 -4.17 63.83
C GLN A 483 16.28 -5.32 63.71
N GLU A 484 16.44 -6.11 64.77
CA GLU A 484 17.33 -7.28 64.79
C GLU A 484 16.80 -8.42 63.89
N LYS A 485 15.49 -8.71 63.93
CA LYS A 485 14.91 -9.75 63.09
C LYS A 485 14.94 -9.35 61.61
N LEU A 486 14.57 -8.12 61.30
CA LEU A 486 14.64 -7.57 59.94
C LEU A 486 16.05 -7.73 59.37
N GLN A 487 17.07 -7.29 60.11
CA GLN A 487 18.46 -7.40 59.66
C GLN A 487 18.89 -8.85 59.44
N ARG A 488 18.45 -9.79 60.31
CA ARG A 488 18.76 -11.21 60.19
C ARG A 488 18.13 -11.82 58.93
N CYS A 489 16.84 -11.59 58.69
CA CYS A 489 16.15 -12.07 57.49
C CYS A 489 16.77 -11.50 56.21
N LEU A 490 17.04 -10.19 56.16
CA LEU A 490 17.67 -9.55 55.00
C LEU A 490 19.09 -10.07 54.74
N ASN A 491 19.86 -10.38 55.79
CA ASN A 491 21.19 -10.99 55.64
C ASN A 491 21.09 -12.43 55.11
N ASN A 492 20.13 -13.21 55.59
CA ASN A 492 19.90 -14.59 55.13
C ASN A 492 19.44 -14.63 53.66
N MET A 493 18.56 -13.72 53.27
CA MET A 493 18.20 -13.51 51.85
C MET A 493 19.43 -13.12 51.02
N ARG A 494 20.21 -12.11 51.44
CA ARG A 494 21.44 -11.72 50.72
C ARG A 494 22.43 -12.87 50.55
N ALA A 495 22.54 -13.74 51.56
CA ALA A 495 23.40 -14.91 51.48
C ALA A 495 22.86 -15.96 50.50
N SER A 496 21.56 -16.26 50.54
CA SER A 496 20.93 -17.30 49.71
C SER A 496 20.68 -16.86 48.26
N MET A 497 20.46 -15.57 48.02
CA MET A 497 20.12 -14.99 46.73
C MET A 497 21.23 -14.07 46.17
N ARG A 498 22.47 -14.22 46.65
CA ARG A 498 23.60 -13.35 46.26
C ARG A 498 23.70 -13.11 44.76
N MET A 499 23.72 -14.18 43.96
CA MET A 499 23.84 -14.11 42.51
C MET A 499 22.68 -13.36 41.84
N ALA A 500 21.46 -13.52 42.38
CA ALA A 500 20.27 -12.84 41.87
C ALA A 500 20.33 -11.34 42.15
N MET A 501 20.75 -10.96 43.36
CA MET A 501 20.89 -9.55 43.75
C MET A 501 22.01 -8.85 42.97
N GLU A 502 23.18 -9.48 42.82
CA GLU A 502 24.28 -8.95 42.01
C GLU A 502 23.85 -8.73 40.55
N SER A 503 23.04 -9.62 39.98
CA SER A 503 22.49 -9.46 38.63
C SER A 503 21.57 -8.24 38.50
N LEU A 504 20.69 -8.02 39.48
CA LEU A 504 19.73 -6.91 39.48
C LEU A 504 20.42 -5.55 39.73
N GLU A 505 21.48 -5.54 40.56
CA GLU A 505 22.28 -4.35 40.85
C GLU A 505 23.13 -3.93 39.64
N GLY A 506 23.79 -4.88 38.96
CA GLY A 506 24.64 -4.58 37.80
C GLY A 506 23.89 -3.98 36.61
N GLY A 507 22.59 -4.27 36.46
CA GLY A 507 21.75 -3.66 35.43
C GLY A 507 21.33 -2.21 35.71
N ALA A 508 21.45 -1.74 36.95
CA ALA A 508 21.05 -0.39 37.35
C ALA A 508 22.21 0.63 37.31
N GLU A 509 23.47 0.18 37.36
CA GLU A 509 24.66 1.06 37.33
C GLU A 509 25.12 1.44 35.91
N ASP A 510 24.85 0.61 34.89
CA ASP A 510 25.27 0.91 33.50
C ASP A 510 24.53 2.12 32.89
N ASP A 511 23.35 2.49 33.41
CA ASP A 511 22.59 3.68 32.99
C ASP A 511 23.23 5.02 33.45
N LEU A 512 24.15 5.01 34.42
CA LEU A 512 24.87 6.22 34.84
C LEU A 512 26.08 6.53 33.95
N ASN A 513 26.65 5.52 33.27
CA ASN A 513 27.86 5.66 32.46
C ASN A 513 27.60 5.89 30.96
N THR A 514 26.37 5.73 30.47
CA THR A 514 26.00 6.02 29.06
C THR A 514 25.70 7.49 28.79
N SER A 515 25.71 8.35 29.82
CA SER A 515 25.57 9.81 29.67
C SER A 515 26.86 10.55 29.28
N SER A 516 27.96 9.80 29.06
CA SER A 516 29.27 10.36 28.70
C SER A 516 30.04 9.53 27.67
N ILE A 517 29.43 9.23 26.51
CA ILE A 517 30.15 8.95 25.24
C ILE A 517 29.38 9.59 24.07
#